data_AF-A0A6N4VDQ2-F1
#
_entry.id   AF-A0A6N4VDQ2-F1
#
_cell.length_a   1.000
_cell.length_b   1.000
_cell.length_c   1.000
_cell.angle_alpha   90.00
_cell.angle_beta   90.00
_cell.angle_gamma   90.00
#
_symmetry.space_group_name_H-M   'P 1'
#
loop_
_entity.id
_entity.type
_entity.pdbx_description
1 polymer ?
#
loop_
_entity_poly.entity_id
_entity_poly.type
_entity_poly.pdbx_seq_one_letter_code
_entity_poly.pdbx_strand_id
1 'polypeptide(L)'
;MTIDGVGPQLNQPDPRGWLVFAWLPENLQKAEDATQFADHERFHHRASGDALGRGAFSRAATSAERQLLQHLGYALPEHVHTHVDYPTPGVRHRSWPQLKDQQPAAA
;
A
#
# COMPACT_ATOMS: atom_id res chain seq x y z
N MET A 1 -15.90 -5.60 -2.04
CA MET A 1 -16.51 -4.90 -0.88
C MET A 1 -16.43 -3.43 -1.20
N THR A 2 -17.54 -2.72 -1.39
CA THR A 2 -17.47 -1.29 -1.71
C THR A 2 -17.36 -0.46 -0.42
N ILE A 3 -16.51 0.58 -0.43
CA ILE A 3 -16.33 1.49 0.71
C ILE A 3 -16.90 2.84 0.29
N ASP A 4 -17.89 3.33 1.03
CA ASP A 4 -18.50 4.62 0.76
C ASP A 4 -17.52 5.77 1.00
N GLY A 5 -17.52 6.75 0.09
CA GLY A 5 -16.71 7.96 0.21
C GLY A 5 -15.25 7.81 -0.24
N VAL A 6 -14.83 6.64 -0.74
CA VAL A 6 -13.56 6.51 -1.46
C VAL A 6 -13.70 7.13 -2.85
N GLY A 7 -12.77 8.02 -3.20
CA GLY A 7 -12.72 8.64 -4.52
C GLY A 7 -12.22 7.67 -5.60
N PRO A 8 -12.23 8.07 -6.88
CA PRO A 8 -11.68 7.23 -7.94
C PRO A 8 -10.20 6.89 -7.69
N GLN A 9 -9.82 5.66 -8.03
CA GLN A 9 -8.41 5.28 -8.12
C GLN A 9 -7.72 6.16 -9.17
N LEU A 10 -6.49 6.59 -8.88
CA LEU A 10 -5.70 7.33 -9.86
C LEU A 10 -5.22 6.40 -11.00
N ASN A 11 -4.89 7.00 -12.14
CA ASN A 11 -4.46 6.29 -13.34
C ASN A 11 -3.32 5.31 -13.06
N GLN A 12 -3.50 4.07 -13.52
CA GLN A 12 -2.49 3.02 -13.39
C GLN A 12 -1.67 2.87 -14.69
N PRO A 13 -0.38 2.52 -14.60
CA PRO A 13 0.40 2.31 -13.37
C PRO A 13 0.78 3.64 -12.69
N ASP A 14 0.49 3.77 -11.39
CA ASP A 14 1.00 4.86 -10.56
C ASP A 14 2.31 4.42 -9.88
N PRO A 15 3.36 5.27 -9.84
CA PRO A 15 4.63 4.91 -9.21
C PRO A 15 4.54 4.58 -7.71
N ARG A 16 3.44 4.93 -7.04
CA ARG A 16 3.17 4.60 -5.63
C ARG A 16 2.41 3.28 -5.46
N GLY A 17 1.94 2.69 -6.55
CA GLY A 17 1.23 1.40 -6.58
C GLY A 17 -0.28 1.54 -6.68
N TRP A 18 -1.00 0.46 -6.37
CA TRP A 18 -2.44 0.38 -6.64
C TRP A 18 -3.31 1.18 -5.65
N LEU A 19 -2.87 1.36 -4.40
CA LEU A 19 -3.70 1.98 -3.35
C LEU A 19 -3.55 3.51 -3.32
N VAL A 20 -3.86 4.14 -4.44
CA VAL A 20 -3.78 5.59 -4.62
C VAL A 20 -5.11 6.09 -5.17
N PHE A 21 -5.79 6.90 -4.38
CA PHE A 21 -7.13 7.40 -4.66
C PHE A 21 -7.14 8.93 -4.60
N ALA A 22 -8.09 9.55 -5.29
CA ALA A 22 -8.24 11.01 -5.27
C ALA A 22 -8.57 11.55 -3.86
N TRP A 23 -9.34 10.78 -3.08
CA TRP A 23 -9.59 11.04 -1.66
C TRP A 23 -10.02 9.76 -0.95
N LEU A 24 -9.87 9.76 0.39
CA LEU A 24 -10.32 8.69 1.28
C LEU A 24 -11.24 9.26 2.37
N PRO A 25 -12.19 8.46 2.89
CA PRO A 25 -12.87 8.76 4.13
C PRO A 25 -11.88 9.02 5.27
N GLU A 26 -12.24 9.90 6.21
CA GLU A 26 -11.32 10.41 7.24
C GLU A 26 -10.63 9.30 8.05
N ASN A 27 -11.36 8.25 8.41
CA ASN A 27 -10.82 7.10 9.15
C ASN A 27 -9.77 6.33 8.34
N LEU A 28 -10.00 6.13 7.04
CA LEU A 28 -9.06 5.48 6.14
C LEU A 28 -7.86 6.37 5.84
N GLN A 29 -8.07 7.67 5.63
CA GLN A 29 -6.99 8.64 5.45
C GLN A 29 -6.03 8.62 6.65
N LYS A 30 -6.57 8.74 7.87
CA LYS A 30 -5.77 8.69 9.11
C LYS A 30 -4.99 7.37 9.25
N ALA A 31 -5.61 6.24 8.91
CA ALA A 31 -4.96 4.94 8.97
C ALA A 31 -3.83 4.79 7.93
N GLU A 32 -4.04 5.30 6.72
CA GLU A 32 -3.04 5.32 5.65
C GLU A 32 -1.86 6.24 5.98
N ASP A 33 -2.13 7.42 6.54
CA ASP A 33 -1.10 8.37 6.98
C ASP A 33 -0.24 7.79 8.12
N ALA A 34 -0.88 7.16 9.12
CA ALA A 34 -0.17 6.48 10.20
C ALA A 34 0.71 5.34 9.67
N THR A 35 0.20 4.56 8.71
CA THR A 35 0.95 3.48 8.06
C THR A 35 2.13 4.03 7.26
N GLN A 36 1.93 5.14 6.54
CA GLN A 36 3.00 5.82 5.80
C GLN A 36 4.12 6.29 6.72
N PHE A 37 3.76 6.91 7.84
CA PHE A 37 4.73 7.34 8.85
C PHE A 37 5.51 6.14 9.39
N ALA A 38 4.83 5.07 9.80
CA ALA A 38 5.50 3.87 10.33
C ALA A 38 6.41 3.17 9.29
N ASP A 39 5.99 3.11 8.03
CA ASP A 39 6.80 2.55 6.94
C ASP A 39 8.05 3.41 6.67
N HIS A 40 7.94 4.73 6.80
CA HIS A 40 9.07 5.66 6.64
C HIS A 40 10.06 5.52 7.79
N GLU A 41 9.60 5.50 9.04
CA GLU A 41 10.46 5.27 10.21
C GLU A 41 11.19 3.93 10.10
N ARG A 42 10.49 2.86 9.69
CA ARG A 42 11.11 1.55 9.47
C ARG A 42 12.20 1.60 8.40
N PHE A 43 11.98 2.32 7.31
CA PHE A 43 12.97 2.49 6.25
C PHE A 43 14.23 3.18 6.78
N HIS A 44 14.09 4.25 7.57
CA HIS A 44 15.24 4.96 8.16
C HIS A 44 15.94 4.16 9.26
N HIS A 45 15.21 3.45 10.10
CA HIS A 45 15.81 2.59 11.13
C HIS A 45 16.60 1.40 10.55
N ARG A 46 16.21 0.90 9.37
CA ARG A 46 16.99 -0.12 8.64
C ARG A 46 18.22 0.44 7.93
N ALA A 47 18.25 1.74 7.64
CA ALA A 47 19.39 2.38 7.00
C ALA A 47 20.61 2.59 7.92
N SER A 48 20.41 2.54 9.23
CA SER A 48 21.45 2.81 10.23
C SER A 48 22.34 1.61 10.62
N GLY A 49 22.08 0.38 10.13
CA GLY A 49 22.75 -0.83 10.63
C GLY A 49 23.82 -1.46 9.72
N ASP A 50 23.76 -1.21 8.41
CA ASP A 50 24.49 -2.01 7.44
C ASP A 50 24.65 -1.23 6.13
N ALA A 51 25.83 -1.30 5.51
CA ALA A 51 26.18 -0.57 4.27
C ALA A 51 25.33 -0.95 3.03
N LEU A 52 24.29 -1.77 3.22
CA LEU A 52 23.28 -2.20 2.26
C LEU A 52 21.87 -1.61 2.57
N GLY A 53 21.73 -0.83 3.64
CA GLY A 53 20.49 -0.50 4.35
C GLY A 53 19.47 0.44 3.69
N ARG A 54 19.44 0.57 2.36
CA ARG A 54 18.30 1.20 1.66
C ARG A 54 17.54 0.13 0.89
N GLY A 55 16.85 -0.73 1.64
CA GLY A 55 16.19 -1.92 1.08
C GLY A 55 14.67 -1.84 1.15
N ALA A 56 14.03 -2.36 0.10
CA ALA A 56 12.62 -2.74 0.16
C ALA A 56 12.38 -3.72 1.32
N PHE A 57 11.16 -3.74 1.87
CA PHE A 57 10.79 -4.67 2.92
C PHE A 57 9.37 -5.18 2.74
N SER A 58 9.08 -6.31 3.36
CA SER A 58 7.73 -6.88 3.39
C SER A 58 7.17 -6.83 4.82
N ARG A 59 5.86 -6.58 4.92
CA ARG A 59 5.10 -6.71 6.17
C ARG A 59 3.70 -7.25 5.87
N ALA A 60 2.95 -7.64 6.90
CA ALA A 60 1.54 -7.92 6.73
C ALA A 60 0.80 -6.68 6.19
N ALA A 61 -0.18 -6.90 5.31
CA ALA A 61 -1.08 -5.85 4.87
C ALA A 61 -1.90 -5.35 6.06
N THR A 62 -2.00 -4.02 6.22
CA THR A 62 -2.80 -3.43 7.30
C THR A 62 -4.29 -3.66 7.04
N SER A 63 -5.13 -3.48 8.06
CA SER A 63 -6.59 -3.57 7.88
C SER A 63 -7.11 -2.56 6.85
N ALA A 64 -6.49 -1.38 6.74
CA ALA A 64 -6.85 -0.37 5.73
C ALA A 64 -6.47 -0.85 4.31
N GLU A 65 -5.25 -1.35 4.12
CA GLU A 65 -4.81 -1.87 2.83
C GLU A 65 -5.66 -3.05 2.36
N ARG A 66 -6.01 -3.97 3.27
CA ARG A 66 -6.90 -5.09 2.95
C ARG A 66 -8.28 -4.61 2.50
N GLN A 67 -8.86 -3.65 3.21
CA GLN A 67 -10.15 -3.07 2.84
C GLN A 67 -10.08 -2.40 1.46
N LEU A 68 -9.04 -1.60 1.20
CA LEU A 68 -8.87 -0.91 -0.08
C LEU A 68 -8.62 -1.88 -1.24
N LEU A 69 -7.88 -2.97 -1.03
CA LEU A 69 -7.73 -4.01 -2.05
C LEU A 69 -9.06 -4.73 -2.34
N GLN A 70 -9.85 -5.02 -1.31
CA GLN A 70 -11.20 -5.59 -1.49
C GLN A 70 -12.17 -4.58 -2.13
N HIS A 71 -11.93 -3.29 -1.95
CA HIS A 71 -12.64 -2.20 -2.63
C HIS A 71 -12.32 -2.18 -4.12
N LEU A 72 -11.06 -2.37 -4.49
CA LEU A 72 -10.65 -2.56 -5.88
C LEU A 72 -11.12 -3.91 -6.47
N GLY A 73 -11.76 -4.79 -5.70
CA GLY A 73 -12.29 -6.06 -6.21
C GLY A 73 -11.32 -7.24 -6.15
N TYR A 74 -10.19 -7.13 -5.44
CA TYR A 74 -9.28 -8.25 -5.23
C TYR A 74 -9.82 -9.28 -4.23
N ALA A 75 -9.59 -10.56 -4.51
CA ALA A 75 -9.83 -11.65 -3.58
C ALA A 75 -8.59 -11.87 -2.71
N LEU A 76 -8.71 -11.63 -1.41
CA LEU A 76 -7.57 -11.67 -0.49
C LEU A 76 -7.43 -13.02 0.21
N PRO A 77 -6.23 -13.64 0.21
CA PRO A 77 -5.94 -14.75 1.11
C PRO A 77 -5.96 -14.31 2.59
N GLU A 78 -5.95 -15.28 3.51
CA GLU A 78 -5.90 -15.01 4.95
C GLU A 78 -4.69 -14.14 5.33
N HIS A 79 -3.52 -14.45 4.77
CA HIS A 79 -2.29 -13.69 4.94
C HIS A 79 -1.86 -13.02 3.63
N VAL A 80 -2.01 -11.70 3.61
CA VAL A 80 -1.53 -10.83 2.52
C VAL A 80 -0.33 -10.05 3.03
N HIS A 81 0.73 -10.03 2.23
CA HIS A 81 1.91 -9.23 2.48
C HIS A 81 1.96 -8.02 1.55
N THR A 82 2.25 -6.87 2.13
CA THR A 82 2.57 -5.64 1.40
C THR A 82 4.09 -5.60 1.25
N HIS A 83 4.53 -5.55 0.00
CA HIS A 83 5.92 -5.22 -0.33
C HIS A 83 6.03 -3.71 -0.46
N VAL A 84 6.99 -3.11 0.25
CA VAL A 84 7.20 -1.67 0.35
C VAL A 84 8.62 -1.34 -0.11
N ASP A 85 8.73 -0.46 -1.08
CA ASP A 85 9.98 0.08 -1.59
C ASP A 85 9.89 1.61 -1.74
N TYR A 86 11.06 2.25 -1.90
CA TYR A 86 11.17 3.70 -2.06
C TYR A 86 11.96 4.00 -3.33
N PRO A 87 11.31 4.01 -4.51
CA PRO A 87 11.99 4.23 -5.79
C PRO A 87 12.75 5.56 -5.85
N THR A 88 12.24 6.59 -5.15
CA THR A 88 12.93 7.86 -4.92
C THR A 88 12.71 8.33 -3.48
N PRO A 89 13.55 9.22 -2.94
CA PRO A 89 13.32 9.81 -1.62
C PRO A 89 11.93 10.45 -1.54
N GLY A 90 11.12 10.01 -0.57
CA GLY A 90 9.78 10.55 -0.34
C GLY A 90 8.66 9.90 -1.16
N VAL A 91 8.97 9.03 -2.13
CA VAL A 91 7.95 8.25 -2.85
C VAL A 91 7.96 6.83 -2.30
N ARG A 92 6.91 6.47 -1.56
CA ARG A 92 6.64 5.09 -1.15
C ARG A 92 5.89 4.37 -2.25
N HIS A 93 6.41 3.24 -2.69
CA HIS A 93 5.73 2.30 -3.58
C HIS A 93 5.29 1.07 -2.77
N ARG A 94 4.06 0.63 -3.03
CA ARG A 94 3.49 -0.58 -2.42
C ARG A 94 2.99 -1.51 -3.50
N SER A 95 3.36 -2.78 -3.37
CA SER A 95 2.93 -3.83 -4.28
C SER A 95 2.50 -5.08 -3.54
N TRP A 96 1.66 -5.88 -4.21
CA TRP A 96 1.12 -7.13 -3.69
C TRP A 96 1.39 -8.26 -4.68
N PRO A 97 2.61 -8.85 -4.67
CA PRO A 97 2.99 -9.91 -5.60
C PRO A 97 2.03 -11.11 -5.60
N GLN A 98 1.38 -11.39 -4.47
CA GLN A 98 0.39 -12.45 -4.31
C GLN A 98 -0.90 -12.23 -5.13
N LEU A 99 -1.16 -11.00 -5.57
CA LEU A 99 -2.38 -10.58 -6.25
C LEU A 99 -2.15 -10.16 -7.71
N LYS A 100 -0.89 -10.12 -8.17
CA LYS A 100 -0.50 -9.56 -9.48
C LYS A 100 -1.18 -10.23 -10.68
N ASP A 101 -1.52 -11.51 -10.55
CA ASP A 101 -2.13 -12.32 -11.61
C ASP A 101 -3.66 -12.29 -11.56
N GLN A 102 -4.24 -11.59 -10.57
CA GLN A 102 -5.68 -11.36 -10.49
C GLN A 102 -6.07 -10.17 -11.36
N GLN A 103 -7.14 -10.33 -12.13
CA GLN A 103 -7.83 -9.21 -12.75
C GLN A 103 -8.94 -8.75 -11.79
N PRO A 104 -8.80 -7.58 -11.13
CA PRO A 104 -9.83 -7.10 -10.23
C PRO A 104 -11.15 -6.90 -10.98
N ALA A 105 -12.25 -7.32 -10.36
CA ALA A 105 -13.58 -6.93 -10.83
C ALA A 105 -13.72 -5.42 -10.58
N ALA A 106 -13.68 -4.61 -11.64
CA ALA A 106 -13.68 -3.15 -11.58
C ALA A 106 -14.68 -2.60 -10.54
N ALA A 107 -14.21 -1.70 -9.69
CA ALA A 107 -15.02 -0.96 -8.71
C ALA A 107 -15.82 0.16 -9.37
#